data_AF-A0A8K0J9D7-F1
#
_entry.id   AF-A0A8K0J9D7-F1
#
_cell.length_a   1.000
_cell.length_b   1.000
_cell.length_c   1.000
_cell.angle_alpha   90.00
_cell.angle_beta   90.00
_cell.angle_gamma   90.00
#
_symmetry.space_group_name_H-M   'P 1'
#
loop_
_entity.id
_entity.type
_entity.pdbx_description
1 polymer ?
#
loop_
_entity_poly.entity_id
_entity_poly.type
_entity_poly.pdbx_seq_one_letter_code
_entity_poly.pdbx_strand_id
1 'polypeptide(L)'
;MANHSCIPNATVLFAGRTAVLRAERPIGEGEEIEICYTDYTNPVSTRQSALQQYNFTCRCRRCVDDLNVYQVCAQFFDGSGMTMFPDTWCSVVGRDASRLRHHPGASDPHRMQIAARFCAQPDPELGDSSSPDGRALLKKHLAGCAALMDNDLWAVAPLPQVLTEVSLCYVREQRYAYAVVVAAMVAVECDPYRYAAPFHVVRLKNLLMVVKLLAWTAEDAAALRGRGRGRGRRREQGREPSLRGSVAASRTGAAGHLESDIMETLGGMDQVSLSQMLLMMVLKAASPAEAALDQWSLGRQARELHDDIAALDGRDKELSLIHAWRDDPEGEASRMFFEYAVVGQMAALASLGKRVVSLEWHV
;
A
#
# COMPACT_ATOMS: atom_id res chain seq x y z
N MET A 1 -19.47 12.75 19.93
CA MET A 1 -19.77 11.54 19.13
C MET A 1 -19.64 11.95 17.68
N ALA A 2 -18.99 11.15 16.83
CA ALA A 2 -18.81 11.45 15.41
C ALA A 2 -19.85 10.67 14.60
N ASN A 3 -20.52 11.32 13.65
CA ASN A 3 -21.49 10.67 12.77
C ASN A 3 -20.81 9.97 11.59
N HIS A 4 -21.61 9.29 10.77
CA HIS A 4 -21.12 8.53 9.63
C HIS A 4 -21.07 9.36 8.33
N SER A 5 -19.95 9.26 7.60
CA SER A 5 -19.87 9.62 6.19
C SER A 5 -19.02 8.61 5.40
N CYS A 6 -19.38 8.35 4.14
CA CYS A 6 -18.54 7.58 3.21
C CYS A 6 -17.45 8.43 2.54
N ILE A 7 -17.39 9.73 2.87
CA ILE A 7 -16.28 10.67 2.61
C ILE A 7 -15.94 11.33 3.96
N PRO A 8 -15.39 10.57 4.91
CA PRO A 8 -15.15 11.07 6.26
C PRO A 8 -14.13 12.21 6.26
N ASN A 9 -14.17 13.06 7.29
CA ASN A 9 -13.16 14.08 7.54
C ASN A 9 -12.27 13.75 8.75
N ALA A 10 -12.52 12.61 9.41
CA ALA A 10 -11.68 12.07 10.46
C ALA A 10 -11.64 10.52 10.42
N THR A 11 -10.59 9.96 11.00
CA THR A 11 -10.40 8.52 11.14
C THR A 11 -10.07 8.15 12.57
N VAL A 12 -10.46 6.93 12.96
CA VAL A 12 -10.21 6.39 14.30
C VAL A 12 -9.10 5.36 14.23
N LEU A 13 -8.05 5.59 15.02
CA LEU A 13 -6.93 4.68 15.21
C LEU A 13 -7.01 4.10 16.62
N PHE A 14 -6.76 2.80 16.75
CA PHE A 14 -6.72 2.13 18.05
C PHE A 14 -5.27 1.81 18.44
N ALA A 15 -4.84 2.36 19.58
CA ALA A 15 -3.57 2.06 20.23
C ALA A 15 -3.86 1.34 21.55
N GLY A 16 -3.84 0.01 21.52
CA GLY A 16 -4.31 -0.81 22.64
C GLY A 16 -5.79 -0.53 22.94
N ARG A 17 -6.07 0.01 24.13
CA ARG A 17 -7.44 0.41 24.53
C ARG A 17 -7.73 1.89 24.29
N THR A 18 -6.78 2.63 23.71
CA THR A 18 -6.91 4.06 23.42
C THR A 18 -7.42 4.25 22.01
N ALA A 19 -8.55 4.95 21.86
CA ALA A 19 -9.02 5.42 20.57
C ALA A 19 -8.47 6.84 20.31
N VAL A 20 -7.84 7.03 19.15
CA VAL A 20 -7.34 8.33 18.70
C VAL A 20 -8.14 8.73 17.47
N LEU A 21 -8.80 9.88 17.56
CA LEU A 21 -9.51 10.49 16.45
C LEU A 21 -8.58 11.50 15.78
N ARG A 22 -8.31 11.32 14.49
CA ARG A 22 -7.41 12.19 13.71
C ARG A 22 -8.14 12.72 12.48
N ALA A 23 -8.04 14.03 12.25
CA ALA A 23 -8.61 14.66 11.06
C ALA A 23 -7.89 14.18 9.78
N GLU A 24 -8.66 13.80 8.76
CA GLU A 24 -8.22 13.45 7.39
C GLU A 24 -8.21 14.65 6.44
N ARG A 25 -8.52 15.84 6.92
CA ARG A 25 -8.37 17.11 6.20
C ARG A 25 -8.57 18.25 7.19
N PRO A 26 -8.23 19.50 6.84
CA PRO A 26 -8.71 20.66 7.59
C PRO A 26 -10.23 20.58 7.78
N ILE A 27 -10.67 20.82 9.02
CA ILE A 27 -12.08 20.82 9.43
C ILE A 27 -12.40 22.27 9.81
N GLY A 28 -13.38 22.87 9.13
CA GLY A 28 -13.79 24.24 9.38
C GLY A 28 -14.48 24.42 10.74
N GLU A 29 -14.52 25.65 11.24
CA GLU A 29 -15.31 25.97 12.44
C GLU A 29 -16.79 25.65 12.20
N GLY A 30 -17.40 24.91 13.13
CA GLY A 30 -18.80 24.46 13.03
C GLY A 30 -19.03 23.30 12.06
N GLU A 31 -18.00 22.83 11.34
CA GLU A 31 -18.10 21.64 10.52
C GLU A 31 -18.21 20.38 11.40
N GLU A 32 -19.15 19.50 11.07
CA GLU A 32 -19.35 18.25 11.79
C GLU A 32 -18.17 17.29 11.58
N ILE A 33 -17.75 16.62 12.65
CA ILE A 33 -16.73 15.57 12.56
C ILE A 33 -17.41 14.25 12.21
N GLU A 34 -17.07 13.71 11.04
CA GLU A 34 -17.62 12.47 10.51
C GLU A 34 -16.52 11.42 10.33
N ILE A 35 -16.81 10.18 10.75
CA ILE A 35 -15.95 9.01 10.55
C ILE A 35 -16.67 7.99 9.67
N CYS A 36 -15.95 7.05 9.08
CA CYS A 36 -16.60 5.93 8.41
C CYS A 36 -16.81 4.76 9.38
N TYR A 37 -18.01 4.16 9.37
CA TYR A 37 -18.36 3.00 10.20
C TYR A 37 -18.15 1.65 9.48
N THR A 38 -17.79 1.72 8.20
CA THR A 38 -17.60 0.58 7.30
C THR A 38 -16.32 0.79 6.48
N ASP A 39 -15.96 -0.13 5.60
CA ASP A 39 -14.96 0.16 4.58
C ASP A 39 -15.59 1.09 3.53
N TYR A 40 -15.21 2.38 3.58
CA TYR A 40 -15.76 3.35 2.64
C TYR A 40 -15.29 3.09 1.20
N THR A 41 -14.27 2.28 0.96
CA THR A 41 -13.77 2.01 -0.39
C THR A 41 -14.65 1.03 -1.18
N ASN A 42 -15.51 0.30 -0.48
CA ASN A 42 -16.46 -0.65 -1.08
C ASN A 42 -17.56 0.05 -1.87
N PRO A 43 -18.28 -0.67 -2.75
CA PRO A 43 -19.41 -0.13 -3.49
C PRO A 43 -20.61 0.34 -2.65
N VAL A 44 -21.50 1.16 -3.22
CA VAL A 44 -22.64 1.76 -2.49
C VAL A 44 -23.56 0.70 -1.87
N SER A 45 -23.86 -0.38 -2.61
CA SER A 45 -24.68 -1.49 -2.14
C SER A 45 -24.08 -2.16 -0.89
N THR A 46 -22.79 -2.49 -0.94
CA THR A 46 -22.02 -3.06 0.17
C THR A 46 -21.97 -2.12 1.37
N ARG A 47 -21.72 -0.82 1.15
CA ARG A 47 -21.70 0.19 2.22
C ARG A 47 -23.06 0.32 2.90
N GLN A 48 -24.15 0.43 2.13
CA GLN A 48 -25.50 0.53 2.69
C GLN A 48 -25.90 -0.72 3.46
N SER A 49 -25.59 -1.91 2.94
CA SER A 49 -25.80 -3.19 3.63
C SER A 49 -25.08 -3.22 4.98
N ALA A 50 -23.79 -2.87 5.01
CA ALA A 50 -22.99 -2.81 6.23
C ALA A 50 -23.52 -1.78 7.26
N LEU A 51 -24.20 -0.73 6.80
CA LEU A 51 -24.77 0.31 7.65
C LEU A 51 -26.14 -0.04 8.25
N GLN A 52 -26.82 -1.08 7.76
CA GLN A 52 -28.14 -1.47 8.27
C GLN A 52 -28.15 -1.75 9.77
N GLN A 53 -27.05 -2.29 10.32
CA GLN A 53 -26.89 -2.54 11.77
C GLN A 53 -26.98 -1.26 12.63
N TYR A 54 -26.74 -0.08 12.04
CA TYR A 54 -26.84 1.22 12.70
C TYR A 54 -28.22 1.88 12.53
N ASN A 55 -29.17 1.19 11.89
CA ASN A 55 -30.57 1.63 11.71
C ASN A 55 -30.72 2.99 11.00
N PHE A 56 -29.87 3.29 10.01
CA PHE A 56 -30.03 4.45 9.14
C PHE A 56 -29.64 4.14 7.69
N THR A 57 -30.00 5.03 6.77
CA THR A 57 -29.55 4.99 5.37
C THR A 57 -28.63 6.17 5.13
N CYS A 58 -27.39 5.92 4.69
CA CYS A 58 -26.44 6.98 4.41
C CYS A 58 -26.85 7.77 3.18
N ARG A 59 -26.90 9.10 3.29
CA ARG A 59 -27.22 10.04 2.21
C ARG A 59 -26.10 11.03 1.94
N CYS A 60 -24.87 10.71 2.33
CA CYS A 60 -23.70 11.53 1.99
C CYS A 60 -23.53 11.60 0.46
N ARG A 61 -22.79 12.62 -0.01
CA ARG A 61 -22.56 12.86 -1.45
C ARG A 61 -22.10 11.62 -2.21
N ARG A 62 -21.18 10.82 -1.64
CA ARG A 62 -20.70 9.58 -2.28
C ARG A 62 -21.81 8.56 -2.53
N CYS A 63 -22.79 8.47 -1.63
CA CYS A 63 -23.92 7.55 -1.79
C CYS A 63 -24.97 8.10 -2.75
N VAL A 64 -25.23 9.40 -2.74
CA VAL A 64 -26.23 10.04 -3.61
C VAL A 64 -25.76 10.07 -5.06
N ASP A 65 -24.49 10.45 -5.29
CA ASP A 65 -23.92 10.60 -6.62
C ASP A 65 -23.24 9.30 -7.13
N ASP A 66 -23.28 8.22 -6.33
CA ASP A 66 -22.59 6.94 -6.57
C ASP A 66 -21.11 7.09 -7.00
N LEU A 67 -20.36 7.90 -6.25
CA LEU A 67 -18.99 8.25 -6.62
C LEU A 67 -18.03 7.06 -6.44
N ASN A 68 -17.20 6.85 -7.46
CA ASN A 68 -16.10 5.90 -7.41
C ASN A 68 -14.90 6.45 -6.60
N VAL A 69 -13.92 5.60 -6.29
CA VAL A 69 -12.76 5.98 -5.46
C VAL A 69 -11.92 7.12 -6.05
N TYR A 70 -11.79 7.22 -7.37
CA TYR A 70 -11.03 8.28 -8.02
C TYR A 70 -11.74 9.63 -7.92
N GLN A 71 -13.07 9.64 -8.10
CA GLN A 71 -13.88 10.85 -7.92
C GLN A 71 -13.85 11.35 -6.48
N VAL A 72 -13.81 10.44 -5.51
CA VAL A 72 -13.66 10.78 -4.08
C VAL A 72 -12.26 11.30 -3.80
N CYS A 73 -11.21 10.63 -4.28
CA CYS A 73 -9.81 11.06 -4.13
C CYS A 73 -9.58 12.48 -4.68
N ALA A 74 -10.15 12.79 -5.86
CA ALA A 74 -10.02 14.11 -6.49
C ALA A 74 -10.60 15.26 -5.65
N GLN A 75 -11.45 14.98 -4.66
CA GLN A 75 -12.03 15.98 -3.76
C GLN A 75 -11.13 16.33 -2.56
N PHE A 76 -10.06 15.59 -2.32
CA PHE A 76 -9.10 15.84 -1.22
C PHE A 76 -8.01 16.88 -1.58
N PHE A 77 -8.24 17.65 -2.63
CA PHE A 77 -7.36 18.71 -3.11
C PHE A 77 -8.04 20.06 -2.90
N ASP A 78 -7.28 21.05 -2.45
CA ASP A 78 -7.79 22.40 -2.29
C ASP A 78 -7.90 23.14 -3.64
N GLY A 79 -8.46 24.34 -3.62
CA GLY A 79 -8.62 25.19 -4.81
C GLY A 79 -7.30 25.61 -5.47
N SER A 80 -6.16 25.49 -4.76
CA SER A 80 -4.82 25.73 -5.29
C SER A 80 -4.20 24.48 -5.94
N GLY A 81 -4.89 23.34 -5.86
CA GLY A 81 -4.42 22.06 -6.37
C GLY A 81 -3.40 21.36 -5.48
N MET A 82 -3.16 21.88 -4.27
CA MET A 82 -2.35 21.20 -3.27
C MET A 82 -3.20 20.16 -2.54
N THR A 83 -2.54 19.11 -2.06
CA THR A 83 -3.19 18.19 -1.12
C THR A 83 -3.63 18.98 0.10
N MET A 84 -4.83 18.70 0.61
CA MET A 84 -5.27 19.28 1.89
C MET A 84 -4.40 18.84 3.09
N PHE A 85 -3.44 17.94 2.87
CA PHE A 85 -2.43 17.50 3.82
C PHE A 85 -1.12 18.28 3.61
N PRO A 86 -0.57 18.95 4.63
CA PRO A 86 0.72 19.61 4.52
C PRO A 86 1.90 18.63 4.38
N ASP A 87 1.75 17.37 4.83
CA ASP A 87 2.83 16.37 4.88
C ASP A 87 2.94 15.50 3.61
N THR A 88 3.11 16.10 2.44
CA THR A 88 3.20 15.36 1.15
C THR A 88 4.34 14.34 1.07
N TRP A 89 5.44 14.56 1.81
CA TRP A 89 6.55 13.60 1.95
C TRP A 89 6.17 12.31 2.72
N CYS A 90 4.92 12.18 3.22
CA CYS A 90 4.37 10.93 3.76
C CYS A 90 3.76 9.99 2.71
N SER A 91 3.88 10.29 1.41
CA SER A 91 3.22 9.52 0.35
C SER A 91 4.22 8.98 -0.69
N VAL A 92 4.08 7.71 -1.06
CA VAL A 92 4.91 7.07 -2.11
C VAL A 92 4.62 7.54 -3.54
N VAL A 93 3.63 8.42 -3.72
CA VAL A 93 3.36 9.09 -5.01
C VAL A 93 3.94 10.50 -5.08
N GLY A 94 4.73 10.90 -4.07
CA GLY A 94 5.43 12.19 -4.08
C GLY A 94 4.51 13.39 -3.91
N ARG A 95 5.07 14.57 -4.19
CA ARG A 95 4.37 15.84 -4.09
C ARG A 95 3.55 16.16 -5.34
N ASP A 96 3.91 15.58 -6.49
CA ASP A 96 3.11 15.68 -7.72
C ASP A 96 1.86 14.80 -7.63
N ALA A 97 0.95 15.21 -6.75
CA ALA A 97 -0.36 14.62 -6.59
C ALA A 97 -1.33 15.05 -7.70
N SER A 98 -0.86 15.70 -8.77
CA SER A 98 -1.68 16.01 -9.93
C SER A 98 -2.31 14.74 -10.53
N ARG A 99 -1.58 13.61 -10.50
CA ARG A 99 -2.10 12.28 -10.89
C ARG A 99 -3.27 11.81 -10.04
N LEU A 100 -3.29 12.15 -8.75
CA LEU A 100 -4.38 11.80 -7.84
C LEU A 100 -5.63 12.65 -8.10
N ARG A 101 -5.43 13.94 -8.40
CA ARG A 101 -6.51 14.88 -8.71
C ARG A 101 -7.13 14.65 -10.10
N HIS A 102 -6.31 14.36 -11.10
CA HIS A 102 -6.71 14.31 -12.51
C HIS A 102 -6.71 12.89 -13.07
N HIS A 103 -6.86 11.87 -12.22
CA HIS A 103 -6.93 10.50 -12.70
C HIS A 103 -8.11 10.34 -13.68
N PRO A 104 -7.92 9.74 -14.86
CA PRO A 104 -9.00 9.58 -15.83
C PRO A 104 -10.24 8.86 -15.28
N GLY A 105 -10.09 7.97 -14.31
CA GLY A 105 -11.24 7.34 -13.62
C GLY A 105 -12.17 8.32 -12.88
N ALA A 106 -11.77 9.57 -12.67
CA ALA A 106 -12.58 10.62 -12.05
C ALA A 106 -13.36 11.50 -13.06
N SER A 107 -12.96 11.50 -14.33
CA SER A 107 -13.44 12.49 -15.31
C SER A 107 -13.80 11.91 -16.68
N ASP A 108 -13.20 10.79 -17.09
CA ASP A 108 -13.48 10.14 -18.36
C ASP A 108 -14.80 9.33 -18.28
N PRO A 109 -15.81 9.64 -19.11
CA PRO A 109 -17.12 8.97 -19.02
C PRO A 109 -17.06 7.46 -19.25
N HIS A 110 -16.15 6.97 -20.11
CA HIS A 110 -16.02 5.55 -20.40
C HIS A 110 -15.46 4.79 -19.18
N ARG A 111 -14.38 5.30 -18.58
CA ARG A 111 -13.78 4.73 -17.38
C ARG A 111 -14.70 4.82 -16.16
N MET A 112 -15.43 5.93 -16.02
CA MET A 112 -16.45 6.06 -14.96
C MET A 112 -17.56 5.02 -15.11
N GLN A 113 -18.02 4.76 -16.34
CA GLN A 113 -19.02 3.72 -16.60
C GLN A 113 -18.49 2.32 -16.27
N ILE A 114 -17.23 2.03 -16.57
CA ILE A 114 -16.60 0.76 -16.18
C ILE A 114 -16.58 0.64 -14.66
N ALA A 115 -16.06 1.65 -13.95
CA ALA A 115 -16.02 1.64 -12.47
C ALA A 115 -17.41 1.44 -11.86
N ALA A 116 -18.44 2.11 -12.40
CA ALA A 116 -19.82 1.99 -11.93
C ALA A 116 -20.38 0.56 -12.03
N ARG A 117 -20.01 -0.21 -13.07
CA ARG A 117 -20.45 -1.61 -13.22
C ARG A 117 -19.94 -2.49 -12.09
N PHE A 118 -18.70 -2.29 -11.66
CA PHE A 118 -18.11 -3.00 -10.52
C PHE A 118 -18.69 -2.49 -9.20
N CYS A 119 -19.01 -1.20 -9.10
CA CYS A 119 -19.73 -0.67 -7.94
C CYS A 119 -21.20 -1.15 -7.81
N ALA A 120 -21.81 -1.61 -8.90
CA ALA A 120 -23.19 -2.10 -8.87
C ALA A 120 -23.30 -3.53 -8.33
N GLN A 121 -22.21 -4.30 -8.34
CA GLN A 121 -22.20 -5.71 -7.94
C GLN A 121 -21.59 -5.85 -6.54
N PRO A 122 -22.09 -6.77 -5.70
CA PRO A 122 -21.40 -7.12 -4.47
C PRO A 122 -20.01 -7.69 -4.83
N ASP A 123 -19.01 -7.36 -4.01
CA ASP A 123 -17.68 -7.93 -4.18
C ASP A 123 -17.78 -9.46 -4.11
N PRO A 124 -17.15 -10.18 -5.06
CA PRO A 124 -17.13 -11.63 -5.01
C PRO A 124 -16.41 -12.10 -3.76
N GLU A 125 -16.93 -13.14 -3.11
CA GLU A 125 -16.17 -13.83 -2.07
C GLU A 125 -14.89 -14.39 -2.70
N LEU A 126 -13.74 -13.91 -2.23
CA LEU A 126 -12.42 -14.29 -2.77
C LEU A 126 -12.06 -15.76 -2.50
N GLY A 127 -12.87 -16.47 -1.72
CA GLY A 127 -12.64 -17.85 -1.30
C GLY A 127 -11.33 -18.04 -0.54
N ASP A 128 -10.95 -19.29 -0.30
CA ASP A 128 -9.67 -19.61 0.32
C ASP A 128 -8.55 -19.66 -0.73
N SER A 129 -7.83 -18.54 -0.88
CA SER A 129 -6.67 -18.44 -1.77
C SER A 129 -5.48 -19.31 -1.33
N SER A 130 -5.52 -19.87 -0.11
CA SER A 130 -4.48 -20.78 0.40
C SER A 130 -4.73 -22.26 0.04
N SER A 131 -5.92 -22.57 -0.46
CA SER A 131 -6.25 -23.90 -0.98
C SER A 131 -5.39 -24.28 -2.22
N PRO A 132 -5.28 -25.58 -2.56
CA PRO A 132 -4.57 -26.02 -3.77
C PRO A 132 -5.10 -25.36 -5.06
N ASP A 133 -6.38 -25.00 -5.09
CA ASP A 133 -7.05 -24.35 -6.22
C ASP A 133 -6.99 -22.82 -6.16
N GLY A 134 -6.40 -22.24 -5.10
CA GLY A 134 -6.38 -20.80 -4.85
C GLY A 134 -5.80 -19.99 -6.00
N ARG A 135 -4.78 -20.51 -6.70
CA ARG A 135 -4.20 -19.84 -7.86
C ARG A 135 -5.16 -19.78 -9.06
N ALA A 136 -5.93 -20.85 -9.29
CA ALA A 136 -6.93 -20.88 -10.35
C ALA A 136 -8.10 -19.93 -10.03
N LEU A 137 -8.50 -19.88 -8.75
CA LEU A 137 -9.52 -18.95 -8.26
C LEU A 137 -9.09 -17.49 -8.45
N LEU A 138 -7.86 -17.13 -8.06
CA LEU A 138 -7.31 -15.80 -8.26
C LEU A 138 -7.24 -15.41 -9.75
N LYS A 139 -6.85 -16.33 -10.64
CA LYS A 139 -6.92 -16.10 -12.09
C LYS A 139 -8.33 -15.78 -12.55
N LYS A 140 -9.34 -16.52 -12.07
CA LYS A 140 -10.75 -16.26 -12.39
C LYS A 140 -11.19 -14.86 -11.90
N HIS A 141 -10.81 -14.47 -10.68
CA HIS A 141 -11.14 -13.13 -10.16
C HIS A 141 -10.45 -12.02 -10.95
N LEU A 142 -9.18 -12.19 -11.33
CA LEU A 142 -8.46 -11.22 -12.16
C LEU A 142 -9.05 -11.13 -13.58
N ALA A 143 -9.42 -12.25 -14.19
CA ALA A 143 -10.12 -12.24 -15.49
C ALA A 143 -11.44 -11.47 -15.40
N GLY A 144 -12.18 -11.62 -14.28
CA GLY A 144 -13.37 -10.81 -13.99
C GLY A 144 -13.09 -9.31 -13.86
N CYS A 145 -11.85 -8.93 -13.53
CA CYS A 145 -11.40 -7.53 -13.41
C CYS A 145 -10.69 -7.00 -14.66
N ALA A 146 -10.68 -7.72 -15.79
CA ALA A 146 -9.95 -7.35 -17.00
C ALA A 146 -10.25 -5.91 -17.46
N ALA A 147 -11.53 -5.55 -17.53
CA ALA A 147 -11.95 -4.20 -17.93
C ALA A 147 -11.40 -3.08 -17.01
N LEU A 148 -11.18 -3.35 -15.72
CA LEU A 148 -10.55 -2.40 -14.80
C LEU A 148 -9.06 -2.25 -15.14
N MET A 149 -8.36 -3.37 -15.33
CA MET A 149 -6.93 -3.38 -15.63
C MET A 149 -6.62 -2.71 -16.97
N ASP A 150 -7.38 -3.00 -18.01
CA ASP A 150 -7.22 -2.43 -19.36
C ASP A 150 -7.45 -0.90 -19.41
N ASN A 151 -8.06 -0.34 -18.35
CA ASN A 151 -8.42 1.08 -18.26
C ASN A 151 -7.71 1.80 -17.10
N ASP A 152 -6.66 1.20 -16.52
CA ASP A 152 -5.93 1.73 -15.36
C ASP A 152 -6.80 2.03 -14.12
N LEU A 153 -7.90 1.30 -13.93
CA LEU A 153 -8.79 1.43 -12.79
C LEU A 153 -8.39 0.51 -11.62
N TRP A 154 -7.09 0.47 -11.31
CA TRP A 154 -6.47 -0.40 -10.32
C TRP A 154 -7.07 -0.30 -8.92
N ALA A 155 -7.59 0.86 -8.53
CA ALA A 155 -8.09 1.16 -7.20
C ALA A 155 -9.55 0.73 -6.95
N VAL A 156 -10.28 0.31 -7.99
CA VAL A 156 -11.71 -0.05 -7.90
C VAL A 156 -11.85 -1.49 -7.40
N ALA A 157 -12.67 -1.69 -6.36
CA ALA A 157 -12.97 -3.03 -5.83
C ALA A 157 -13.60 -3.94 -6.91
N PRO A 158 -13.30 -5.26 -6.92
CA PRO A 158 -12.50 -6.00 -5.94
C PRO A 158 -10.99 -6.09 -6.28
N LEU A 159 -10.52 -5.40 -7.33
CA LEU A 159 -9.18 -5.59 -7.89
C LEU A 159 -8.04 -5.42 -6.86
N PRO A 160 -7.99 -4.36 -6.03
CA PRO A 160 -6.97 -4.23 -4.98
C PRO A 160 -6.89 -5.43 -4.01
N GLN A 161 -8.03 -6.00 -3.64
CA GLN A 161 -8.10 -7.16 -2.74
C GLN A 161 -7.54 -8.40 -3.43
N VAL A 162 -7.90 -8.61 -4.70
CA VAL A 162 -7.34 -9.70 -5.53
C VAL A 162 -5.83 -9.56 -5.69
N LEU A 163 -5.33 -8.34 -5.95
CA LEU A 163 -3.88 -8.06 -6.07
C LEU A 163 -3.13 -8.33 -4.76
N THR A 164 -3.74 -8.02 -3.61
CA THR A 164 -3.17 -8.35 -2.30
C THR A 164 -3.03 -9.86 -2.13
N GLU A 165 -4.05 -10.63 -2.49
CA GLU A 165 -3.99 -12.10 -2.46
C GLU A 165 -3.00 -12.68 -3.47
N VAL A 166 -2.80 -12.05 -4.62
CA VAL A 166 -1.76 -12.42 -5.60
C VAL A 166 -0.37 -12.23 -5.00
N SER A 167 -0.11 -11.10 -4.33
CA SER A 167 1.16 -10.90 -3.63
C SER A 167 1.39 -11.98 -2.55
N LEU A 168 0.36 -12.29 -1.76
CA LEU A 168 0.42 -13.36 -0.75
C LEU A 168 0.61 -14.76 -1.37
N CYS A 169 0.03 -15.03 -2.53
CA CYS A 169 0.27 -16.26 -3.28
C CYS A 169 1.76 -16.39 -3.62
N TYR A 170 2.40 -15.34 -4.13
CA TYR A 170 3.84 -15.35 -4.37
C TYR A 170 4.68 -15.51 -3.10
N VAL A 171 4.25 -14.96 -1.97
CA VAL A 171 4.92 -15.20 -0.67
C VAL A 171 4.87 -16.69 -0.31
N ARG A 172 3.71 -17.36 -0.48
CA ARG A 172 3.57 -18.82 -0.22
C ARG A 172 4.45 -19.64 -1.16
N GLU A 173 4.58 -19.21 -2.42
CA GLU A 173 5.49 -19.79 -3.42
C GLU A 173 6.97 -19.44 -3.18
N GLN A 174 7.30 -18.65 -2.15
CA GLN A 174 8.65 -18.12 -1.87
C GLN A 174 9.25 -17.28 -3.02
N ARG A 175 8.41 -16.71 -3.87
CA ARG A 175 8.78 -15.81 -4.97
C ARG A 175 8.73 -14.35 -4.52
N TYR A 176 9.59 -14.00 -3.56
CA TYR A 176 9.55 -12.69 -2.88
C TYR A 176 9.74 -11.49 -3.83
N ALA A 177 10.56 -11.63 -4.88
CA ALA A 177 10.73 -10.59 -5.90
C ALA A 177 9.42 -10.27 -6.66
N TYR A 178 8.59 -11.28 -6.92
CA TYR A 178 7.27 -11.07 -7.53
C TYR A 178 6.27 -10.51 -6.50
N ALA A 179 6.33 -10.99 -5.25
CA ALA A 179 5.49 -10.51 -4.18
C ALA A 179 5.68 -9.00 -3.92
N VAL A 180 6.95 -8.53 -3.88
CA VAL A 180 7.27 -7.13 -3.56
C VAL A 180 6.81 -6.17 -4.66
N VAL A 181 6.97 -6.52 -5.94
CA VAL A 181 6.53 -5.64 -7.04
C VAL A 181 4.99 -5.53 -7.10
N VAL A 182 4.26 -6.61 -6.81
CA VAL A 182 2.78 -6.56 -6.71
C VAL A 182 2.34 -5.79 -5.47
N ALA A 183 3.01 -5.97 -4.32
CA ALA A 183 2.72 -5.19 -3.11
C ALA A 183 3.00 -3.68 -3.31
N ALA A 184 4.11 -3.34 -3.97
CA ALA A 184 4.44 -1.96 -4.31
C ALA A 184 3.42 -1.35 -5.28
N MET A 185 2.96 -2.13 -6.26
CA MET A 185 1.87 -1.73 -7.15
C MET A 185 0.59 -1.39 -6.38
N VAL A 186 0.17 -2.21 -5.41
CA VAL A 186 -0.98 -1.87 -4.55
C VAL A 186 -0.75 -0.56 -3.79
N ALA A 187 0.44 -0.40 -3.19
CA ALA A 187 0.80 0.78 -2.41
C ALA A 187 0.85 2.10 -3.24
N VAL A 188 1.13 2.01 -4.54
CA VAL A 188 1.31 3.17 -5.44
C VAL A 188 0.06 3.44 -6.29
N GLU A 189 -0.55 2.39 -6.85
CA GLU A 189 -1.62 2.50 -7.86
C GLU A 189 -3.03 2.31 -7.29
N CYS A 190 -3.15 1.80 -6.06
CA CYS A 190 -4.45 1.57 -5.41
C CYS A 190 -4.63 2.47 -4.18
N ASP A 191 -3.72 2.33 -3.22
CA ASP A 191 -3.85 2.87 -1.88
C ASP A 191 -4.05 4.39 -1.79
N PRO A 192 -3.33 5.24 -2.54
CA PRO A 192 -3.52 6.69 -2.49
C PRO A 192 -4.90 7.15 -3.01
N TYR A 193 -5.51 6.38 -3.91
CA TYR A 193 -6.85 6.67 -4.44
C TYR A 193 -7.96 6.15 -3.51
N ARG A 194 -7.71 5.03 -2.83
CA ARG A 194 -8.65 4.43 -1.88
C ARG A 194 -8.68 5.18 -0.55
N TYR A 195 -7.52 5.64 -0.09
CA TYR A 195 -7.32 6.27 1.20
C TYR A 195 -6.48 7.55 1.03
N ALA A 196 -7.15 8.67 0.81
CA ALA A 196 -6.47 9.94 0.51
C ALA A 196 -5.48 10.34 1.61
N ALA A 197 -5.84 10.15 2.88
CA ALA A 197 -4.97 10.40 4.02
C ALA A 197 -3.72 9.49 4.01
N PRO A 198 -2.49 10.03 3.92
CA PRO A 198 -1.26 9.23 3.92
C PRO A 198 -1.06 8.36 5.15
N PHE A 199 -1.61 8.79 6.29
CA PHE A 199 -1.56 8.08 7.56
C PHE A 199 -2.72 7.08 7.76
N HIS A 200 -3.55 6.84 6.74
CA HIS A 200 -4.59 5.83 6.84
C HIS A 200 -3.99 4.44 7.11
N VAL A 201 -4.53 3.72 8.08
CA VAL A 201 -3.92 2.49 8.61
C VAL A 201 -3.67 1.41 7.55
N VAL A 202 -4.53 1.34 6.52
CA VAL A 202 -4.37 0.38 5.42
C VAL A 202 -3.13 0.71 4.59
N ARG A 203 -2.89 2.00 4.28
CA ARG A 203 -1.67 2.44 3.57
C ARG A 203 -0.42 2.07 4.34
N LEU A 204 -0.42 2.37 5.64
CA LEU A 204 0.72 2.09 6.51
C LEU A 204 1.01 0.59 6.63
N LYS A 205 -0.04 -0.25 6.70
CA LYS A 205 0.09 -1.72 6.68
C LYS A 205 0.71 -2.21 5.37
N ASN A 206 0.27 -1.67 4.24
CA ASN A 206 0.77 -2.08 2.92
C ASN A 206 2.21 -1.61 2.69
N LEU A 207 2.58 -0.41 3.17
CA LEU A 207 3.99 0.03 3.18
C LEU A 207 4.86 -0.90 4.05
N LEU A 208 4.40 -1.27 5.24
CA LEU A 208 5.12 -2.24 6.08
C LEU A 208 5.24 -3.62 5.41
N MET A 209 4.23 -4.05 4.64
CA MET A 209 4.30 -5.27 3.85
C MET A 209 5.39 -5.19 2.78
N VAL A 210 5.50 -4.07 2.05
CA VAL A 210 6.58 -3.83 1.08
C VAL A 210 7.95 -3.91 1.76
N VAL A 211 8.14 -3.23 2.89
CA VAL A 211 9.40 -3.28 3.66
C VAL A 211 9.76 -4.72 4.06
N LYS A 212 8.79 -5.47 4.59
CA LYS A 212 9.00 -6.86 4.98
C LYS A 212 9.36 -7.75 3.79
N LEU A 213 8.87 -7.46 2.59
CA LEU A 213 9.21 -8.21 1.38
C LEU A 213 10.59 -7.82 0.83
N LEU A 214 10.95 -6.54 0.87
CA LEU A 214 12.29 -6.05 0.51
C LEU A 214 13.38 -6.72 1.36
N ALA A 215 13.10 -7.00 2.64
CA ALA A 215 13.99 -7.75 3.51
C ALA A 215 14.32 -9.17 3.00
N TRP A 216 13.44 -9.78 2.19
CA TRP A 216 13.70 -11.08 1.59
C TRP A 216 14.45 -11.00 0.26
N THR A 217 14.47 -9.85 -0.40
CA THR A 217 15.10 -9.64 -1.72
C THR A 217 16.47 -8.97 -1.64
N ALA A 218 16.79 -8.25 -0.56
CA ALA A 218 18.11 -7.69 -0.38
C ALA A 218 19.13 -8.75 0.08
N GLU A 219 20.31 -8.76 -0.55
CA GLU A 219 21.43 -9.63 -0.18
C GLU A 219 21.93 -9.29 1.23
N ASP A 220 22.12 -7.99 1.52
CA ASP A 220 22.56 -7.47 2.81
C ASP A 220 21.47 -7.42 3.90
N ALA A 221 20.20 -7.67 3.54
CA ALA A 221 19.07 -7.70 4.47
C ALA A 221 18.90 -9.03 5.21
N ALA A 222 19.92 -9.90 5.23
CA ALA A 222 19.86 -11.18 5.95
C ALA A 222 19.50 -11.01 7.45
N ALA A 223 19.91 -9.89 8.06
CA ALA A 223 19.55 -9.53 9.43
C ALA A 223 18.03 -9.36 9.64
N LEU A 224 17.30 -8.86 8.64
CA LEU A 224 15.85 -8.60 8.70
C LEU A 224 15.00 -9.89 8.59
N ARG A 225 15.59 -11.01 8.15
CA ARG A 225 14.90 -12.31 7.99
C ARG A 225 14.78 -13.10 9.32
N GLY A 226 15.49 -12.71 10.38
CA GLY A 226 15.87 -13.61 11.49
C GLY A 226 15.06 -13.59 12.79
N ARG A 227 14.12 -12.65 13.05
CA ARG A 227 13.55 -12.49 14.42
C ARG A 227 12.05 -12.70 14.59
N GLY A 228 11.34 -13.14 13.55
CA GLY A 228 9.91 -13.53 13.63
C GLY A 228 9.61 -14.84 14.38
N ARG A 229 10.61 -15.55 14.93
CA ARG A 229 10.41 -16.76 15.75
C ARG A 229 10.75 -16.45 17.20
N GLY A 230 9.75 -16.56 18.07
CA GLY A 230 9.88 -16.36 19.51
C GLY A 230 11.05 -17.13 20.12
N ARG A 231 11.62 -16.55 21.17
CA ARG A 231 12.65 -17.13 22.05
C ARG A 231 12.33 -18.60 22.37
N GLY A 232 13.02 -19.51 21.69
CA GLY A 232 13.06 -20.94 22.00
C GLY A 232 14.46 -21.46 21.67
N ARG A 233 15.32 -21.54 22.69
CA ARG A 233 16.66 -22.13 22.57
C ARG A 233 16.59 -23.56 22.04
N ARG A 234 17.42 -23.90 21.06
CA ARG A 234 18.38 -25.01 21.15
C ARG A 234 19.51 -24.82 20.13
N ARG A 235 20.73 -24.96 20.62
CA ARG A 235 21.96 -25.10 19.83
C ARG A 235 21.86 -26.39 19.03
N GLU A 236 21.96 -26.30 17.71
CA GLU A 236 22.47 -27.41 16.89
C GLU A 236 23.50 -26.84 15.93
N GLN A 237 24.71 -27.41 16.05
CA GLN A 237 25.87 -27.15 15.23
C GLN A 237 25.71 -27.86 13.89
N GLY A 238 26.17 -27.23 12.82
CA GLY A 238 26.64 -27.92 11.61
C GLY A 238 25.61 -28.21 10.53
N ARG A 239 25.43 -27.24 9.62
CA ARG A 239 25.44 -27.44 8.15
C ARG A 239 25.10 -26.11 7.47
N GLU A 240 26.06 -25.56 6.74
CA GLU A 240 25.77 -24.60 5.69
C GLU A 240 24.86 -25.27 4.64
N PRO A 241 23.74 -24.67 4.22
CA PRO A 241 23.01 -25.13 3.05
C PRO A 241 23.71 -24.59 1.81
N SER A 242 24.26 -25.49 1.00
CA SER A 242 24.75 -25.20 -0.34
C SER A 242 23.61 -24.60 -1.17
N LEU A 243 23.69 -23.29 -1.43
CA LEU A 243 22.92 -22.60 -2.46
C LEU A 243 23.37 -23.10 -3.83
N ARG A 244 22.76 -24.18 -4.31
CA ARG A 244 22.70 -24.57 -5.73
C ARG A 244 21.62 -25.62 -5.92
N GLY A 245 20.37 -25.19 -5.78
CA GLY A 245 19.22 -25.87 -6.37
C GLY A 245 19.00 -25.34 -7.78
N SER A 246 19.75 -25.88 -8.75
CA SER A 246 19.47 -25.66 -10.17
C SER A 246 18.14 -26.34 -10.50
N VAL A 247 17.07 -25.57 -10.61
CA VAL A 247 15.88 -25.98 -11.35
C VAL A 247 15.97 -25.31 -12.71
N ALA A 248 16.71 -25.95 -13.62
CA ALA A 248 16.73 -25.56 -15.02
C ALA A 248 15.36 -25.85 -15.63
N ALA A 249 14.45 -24.88 -15.53
CA ALA A 249 13.30 -24.79 -16.42
C ALA A 249 13.68 -23.81 -17.53
N SER A 250 13.87 -24.33 -18.74
CA SER A 250 14.00 -23.54 -19.96
C SER A 250 12.72 -22.71 -20.18
N ARG A 251 12.63 -21.54 -19.56
CA ARG A 251 11.58 -20.55 -19.81
C ARG A 251 11.96 -19.78 -21.08
N THR A 252 11.51 -20.24 -22.23
CA THR A 252 11.60 -19.48 -23.48
C THR A 252 10.55 -18.35 -23.48
N GLY A 253 10.94 -17.13 -23.88
CA GLY A 253 10.02 -15.99 -24.14
C GLY A 253 9.89 -14.94 -23.02
N ALA A 254 8.93 -14.02 -23.19
CA ALA A 254 8.72 -12.78 -22.42
C ALA A 254 8.71 -12.94 -20.88
N ALA A 255 8.34 -14.11 -20.35
CA ALA A 255 8.38 -14.38 -18.91
C ALA A 255 9.81 -14.46 -18.34
N GLY A 256 10.79 -14.94 -19.12
CA GLY A 256 12.20 -14.94 -18.72
C GLY A 256 12.80 -13.54 -18.71
N HIS A 257 12.39 -12.68 -19.66
CA HIS A 257 12.76 -11.27 -19.65
C HIS A 257 12.17 -10.52 -18.45
N LEU A 258 10.92 -10.80 -18.08
CA LEU A 258 10.29 -10.18 -16.91
C LEU A 258 11.03 -10.51 -15.60
N GLU A 259 11.43 -11.77 -15.41
CA GLU A 259 12.19 -12.18 -14.23
C GLU A 259 13.54 -11.46 -14.15
N SER A 260 14.24 -11.35 -15.28
CA SER A 260 15.49 -10.60 -15.40
C SER A 260 15.30 -9.12 -15.04
N ASP A 261 14.28 -8.46 -15.59
CA ASP A 261 14.01 -7.04 -15.35
C ASP A 261 13.70 -6.76 -13.86
N ILE A 262 12.98 -7.67 -13.20
CA ILE A 262 12.68 -7.56 -11.77
C ILE A 262 13.97 -7.65 -10.95
N MET A 263 14.82 -8.64 -11.24
CA MET A 263 16.06 -8.84 -10.50
C MET A 263 17.07 -7.72 -10.75
N GLU A 264 17.18 -7.23 -11.99
CA GLU A 264 18.02 -6.09 -12.34
C GLU A 264 17.57 -4.82 -11.62
N THR A 265 16.27 -4.55 -11.62
CA THR A 265 15.71 -3.40 -10.90
C THR A 265 16.00 -3.52 -9.41
N LEU A 266 15.66 -4.64 -8.77
CA LEU A 266 15.92 -4.84 -7.34
C LEU A 266 17.41 -4.79 -6.98
N GLY A 267 18.28 -5.33 -7.83
CA GLY A 267 19.74 -5.30 -7.64
C GLY A 267 20.35 -3.91 -7.78
N GLY A 268 19.75 -3.04 -8.59
CA GLY A 268 20.14 -1.64 -8.72
C GLY A 268 19.62 -0.70 -7.62
N MET A 269 18.76 -1.20 -6.73
CA MET A 269 18.12 -0.40 -5.67
C MET A 269 18.90 -0.45 -4.37
N ASP A 270 19.02 0.70 -3.70
CA ASP A 270 19.30 0.73 -2.26
C ASP A 270 18.03 0.37 -1.47
N GLN A 271 17.76 -0.94 -1.43
CA GLN A 271 16.57 -1.50 -0.76
C GLN A 271 16.56 -1.22 0.74
N VAL A 272 17.73 -1.07 1.37
CA VAL A 272 17.86 -0.82 2.81
C VAL A 272 17.47 0.63 3.12
N SER A 273 17.98 1.60 2.35
CA SER A 273 17.60 3.00 2.50
C SER A 273 16.15 3.25 2.14
N LEU A 274 15.63 2.62 1.07
CA LEU A 274 14.19 2.64 0.77
C LEU A 274 13.37 2.10 1.95
N SER A 275 13.75 0.94 2.49
CA SER A 275 13.07 0.34 3.64
C SER A 275 13.08 1.27 4.86
N GLN A 276 14.22 1.89 5.16
CA GLN A 276 14.36 2.83 6.26
C GLN A 276 13.45 4.06 6.09
N MET A 277 13.43 4.66 4.91
CA MET A 277 12.58 5.83 4.63
C MET A 277 11.09 5.48 4.70
N LEU A 278 10.68 4.32 4.15
CA LEU A 278 9.30 3.83 4.26
C LEU A 278 8.88 3.59 5.72
N LEU A 279 9.77 3.03 6.55
CA LEU A 279 9.52 2.85 7.99
C LEU A 279 9.40 4.20 8.70
N MET A 280 10.24 5.18 8.37
CA MET A 280 10.13 6.54 8.92
C MET A 280 8.80 7.20 8.54
N MET A 281 8.30 6.99 7.31
CA MET A 281 6.97 7.45 6.92
C MET A 281 5.88 6.79 7.77
N VAL A 282 5.96 5.47 7.99
CA VAL A 282 5.01 4.73 8.86
C VAL A 282 5.05 5.25 10.30
N LEU A 283 6.24 5.51 10.84
CA LEU A 283 6.44 6.00 12.20
C LEU A 283 5.97 7.45 12.39
N LYS A 284 6.19 8.32 11.40
CA LYS A 284 5.75 9.72 11.49
C LYS A 284 4.24 9.87 11.24
N ALA A 285 3.68 9.01 10.39
CA ALA A 285 2.23 8.88 10.22
C ALA A 285 1.53 8.44 11.52
N ALA A 286 2.25 7.85 12.46
CA ALA A 286 1.74 7.33 13.71
C ALA A 286 1.71 8.34 14.86
N SER A 287 1.63 9.64 14.56
CA SER A 287 1.57 10.70 15.58
C SER A 287 0.19 10.75 16.25
N PRO A 288 -0.02 9.98 17.33
CA PRO A 288 -0.38 10.58 18.60
C PRO A 288 0.77 10.37 19.59
N ALA A 289 0.81 11.21 20.63
CA ALA A 289 1.83 11.31 21.68
C ALA A 289 2.64 10.01 21.90
N GLU A 290 3.97 10.10 21.99
CA GLU A 290 4.93 8.97 22.05
C GLU A 290 4.46 7.76 22.88
N ALA A 291 3.73 7.98 23.98
CA ALA A 291 3.12 6.93 24.79
C ALA A 291 2.10 6.00 24.08
N ALA A 292 1.40 6.47 23.04
CA ALA A 292 0.42 5.69 22.28
C ALA A 292 1.09 4.76 21.25
N LEU A 293 2.29 5.10 20.79
CA LEU A 293 3.04 4.32 19.81
C LEU A 293 3.38 2.91 20.32
N ASP A 294 3.68 2.75 21.61
CA ASP A 294 4.00 1.46 22.21
C ASP A 294 2.82 0.52 22.30
N GLN A 295 1.59 1.04 22.26
CA GLN A 295 0.39 0.22 22.26
C GLN A 295 -0.10 -0.07 20.83
N TRP A 296 0.38 0.69 19.84
CA TRP A 296 0.05 0.51 18.44
C TRP A 296 0.91 -0.57 17.79
N SER A 297 0.30 -1.72 17.48
CA SER A 297 1.01 -2.91 16.98
C SER A 297 1.77 -2.69 15.66
N LEU A 298 1.26 -1.80 14.80
CA LEU A 298 1.92 -1.45 13.54
C LEU A 298 3.19 -0.64 13.80
N GLY A 299 3.10 0.36 14.68
CA GLY A 299 4.24 1.20 15.06
C GLY A 299 5.33 0.43 15.75
N ARG A 300 5.00 -0.53 16.64
CA ARG A 300 5.99 -1.42 17.26
C ARG A 300 6.79 -2.20 16.21
N GLN A 301 6.09 -2.87 15.29
CA GLN A 301 6.76 -3.62 14.21
C GLN A 301 7.62 -2.72 13.32
N ALA A 302 7.15 -1.51 13.04
CA ALA A 302 7.91 -0.55 12.24
C ALA A 302 9.18 -0.07 12.98
N ARG A 303 9.10 0.19 14.30
CA ARG A 303 10.27 0.56 15.12
C ARG A 303 11.30 -0.56 15.18
N GLU A 304 10.86 -1.78 15.46
CA GLU A 304 11.75 -2.94 15.53
C GLU A 304 12.57 -3.10 14.23
N LEU A 305 11.90 -3.05 13.07
CA LEU A 305 12.60 -3.11 11.78
C LEU A 305 13.47 -1.89 11.50
N HIS A 306 13.05 -0.70 11.93
CA HIS A 306 13.81 0.52 11.74
C HIS A 306 15.11 0.49 12.54
N ASP A 307 15.04 0.04 13.80
CA ASP A 307 16.20 -0.07 14.69
C ASP A 307 17.18 -1.15 14.18
N ASP A 308 16.65 -2.27 13.67
CA ASP A 308 17.48 -3.31 13.02
C ASP A 308 18.25 -2.75 11.81
N ILE A 309 17.61 -1.89 10.98
CA ILE A 309 18.27 -1.24 9.83
C ILE A 309 19.28 -0.17 10.27
N ALA A 310 18.95 0.59 11.32
CA ALA A 310 19.82 1.63 11.85
C ALA A 310 21.10 1.07 12.50
N ALA A 311 21.07 -0.19 12.94
CA ALA A 311 22.21 -0.90 13.50
C ALA A 311 23.18 -1.50 12.45
N LEU A 312 22.89 -1.36 11.16
CA LEU A 312 23.77 -1.85 10.09
C LEU A 312 24.99 -0.93 9.93
N ASP A 313 26.19 -1.53 9.90
CA ASP A 313 27.45 -0.81 9.70
C ASP A 313 27.62 -0.33 8.24
N GLY A 314 28.45 0.69 8.02
CA GLY A 314 28.91 1.10 6.69
C GLY A 314 27.91 1.95 5.88
N ARG A 315 26.93 2.56 6.54
CA ARG A 315 25.86 3.36 5.91
C ARG A 315 25.92 4.86 6.21
N ASP A 316 27.10 5.38 6.58
CA ASP A 316 27.25 6.77 7.05
C ASP A 316 26.77 7.81 6.03
N LYS A 317 27.00 7.55 4.74
CA LYS A 317 26.60 8.47 3.65
C LYS A 317 25.09 8.46 3.45
N GLU A 318 24.49 7.28 3.39
CA GLU A 318 23.05 7.07 3.26
C GLU A 318 22.31 7.67 4.46
N LEU A 319 22.80 7.38 5.68
CA LEU A 319 22.24 7.92 6.93
C LEU A 319 22.32 9.44 6.97
N SER A 320 23.40 10.05 6.48
CA SER A 320 23.53 11.51 6.40
C SER A 320 22.42 12.13 5.54
N LEU A 321 22.12 11.55 4.37
CA LEU A 321 21.04 12.03 3.50
C LEU A 321 19.66 11.80 4.11
N ILE A 322 19.44 10.63 4.72
CA ILE A 322 18.19 10.27 5.39
C ILE A 322 17.93 11.19 6.60
N HIS A 323 18.95 11.51 7.39
CA HIS A 323 18.85 12.45 8.51
C HIS A 323 18.58 13.87 8.04
N ALA A 324 19.24 14.34 6.98
CA ALA A 324 18.93 15.64 6.38
C ALA A 324 17.46 15.73 5.93
N TRP A 325 16.95 14.69 5.27
CA TRP A 325 15.53 14.61 4.90
C TRP A 325 14.59 14.55 6.10
N ARG A 326 14.95 13.84 7.16
CA ARG A 326 14.16 13.77 8.40
C ARG A 326 13.99 15.15 9.04
N ASP A 327 15.10 15.89 9.11
CA ASP A 327 15.20 17.12 9.88
C ASP A 327 14.61 18.31 9.09
N ASP A 328 14.77 18.32 7.76
CA ASP A 328 14.15 19.32 6.86
C ASP A 328 13.51 18.64 5.63
N PRO A 329 12.32 18.01 5.76
CA PRO A 329 11.69 17.28 4.65
C PRO A 329 11.18 18.19 3.53
N GLU A 330 11.00 19.49 3.81
CA GLU A 330 10.52 20.48 2.85
C GLU A 330 11.65 21.23 2.14
N GLY A 331 12.91 21.04 2.57
CA GLY A 331 14.09 21.54 1.87
C GLY A 331 14.18 21.00 0.44
N GLU A 332 14.66 21.81 -0.50
CA GLU A 332 14.77 21.44 -1.92
C GLU A 332 15.57 20.14 -2.13
N ALA A 333 16.72 20.02 -1.46
CA ALA A 333 17.55 18.82 -1.53
C ALA A 333 16.83 17.57 -0.96
N SER A 334 16.15 17.72 0.16
CA SER A 334 15.36 16.65 0.79
C SER A 334 14.19 16.20 -0.09
N ARG A 335 13.54 17.14 -0.78
CA ARG A 335 12.49 16.83 -1.75
C ARG A 335 13.03 16.05 -2.95
N MET A 336 14.14 16.50 -3.54
CA MET A 336 14.78 15.77 -4.64
C MET A 336 15.22 14.37 -4.21
N PHE A 337 15.81 14.27 -3.01
CA PHE A 337 16.22 12.99 -2.45
C PHE A 337 15.02 12.07 -2.23
N PHE A 338 13.91 12.55 -1.67
CA PHE A 338 12.70 11.76 -1.48
C PHE A 338 12.07 11.29 -2.79
N GLU A 339 11.98 12.18 -3.80
CA GLU A 339 11.47 11.84 -5.12
C GLU A 339 12.34 10.75 -5.78
N TYR A 340 13.66 10.83 -5.65
CA TYR A 340 14.57 9.80 -6.18
C TYR A 340 14.53 8.50 -5.38
N ALA A 341 14.69 8.56 -4.05
CA ALA A 341 14.94 7.42 -3.18
C ALA A 341 13.68 6.66 -2.77
N VAL A 342 12.51 7.31 -2.80
CA VAL A 342 11.23 6.69 -2.44
C VAL A 342 10.30 6.65 -3.64
N VAL A 343 9.96 7.80 -4.22
CA VAL A 343 8.87 7.88 -5.23
C VAL A 343 9.27 7.15 -6.51
N GLY A 344 10.44 7.46 -7.07
CA GLY A 344 10.96 6.80 -8.28
C GLY A 344 11.16 5.30 -8.09
N GLN A 345 11.69 4.90 -6.93
CA GLN A 345 11.90 3.50 -6.58
C GLN A 345 10.58 2.71 -6.46
N MET A 346 9.61 3.26 -5.73
CA MET A 346 8.29 2.65 -5.59
C MET A 346 7.52 2.62 -6.92
N ALA A 347 7.65 3.65 -7.75
CA ALA A 347 7.06 3.70 -9.09
C ALA A 347 7.67 2.64 -10.03
N ALA A 348 8.99 2.42 -9.97
CA ALA A 348 9.66 1.38 -10.74
C ALA A 348 9.15 -0.02 -10.36
N LEU A 349 9.07 -0.31 -9.05
CA LEU A 349 8.50 -1.56 -8.55
C LEU A 349 7.02 -1.72 -8.95
N ALA A 350 6.22 -0.67 -8.85
CA ALA A 350 4.81 -0.69 -9.22
C ALA A 350 4.60 -0.97 -10.72
N SER A 351 5.46 -0.40 -11.59
CA SER A 351 5.45 -0.65 -13.03
C SER A 351 5.73 -2.12 -13.36
N LEU A 352 6.71 -2.72 -12.69
CA LEU A 352 6.97 -4.16 -12.79
C LEU A 352 5.79 -4.99 -12.27
N GLY A 353 5.14 -4.56 -11.18
CA GLY A 353 3.93 -5.21 -10.65
C GLY A 353 2.80 -5.27 -11.68
N LYS A 354 2.55 -4.17 -12.42
CA LYS A 354 1.57 -4.15 -13.52
C LYS A 354 1.92 -5.19 -14.58
N ARG A 355 3.18 -5.26 -15.00
CA ARG A 355 3.66 -6.25 -15.98
C ARG A 355 3.50 -7.69 -15.47
N VAL A 356 3.78 -7.95 -14.20
CA VAL A 356 3.59 -9.28 -13.57
C VAL A 356 2.12 -9.70 -13.64
N VAL A 357 1.20 -8.82 -13.27
CA VAL A 357 -0.23 -9.11 -13.31
C VAL A 357 -0.68 -9.35 -14.76
N SER A 358 -0.25 -8.51 -15.71
CA SER A 358 -0.59 -8.64 -17.13
C SER A 358 0.02 -9.87 -17.82
N LEU A 359 1.17 -10.38 -17.38
CA LEU A 359 1.85 -11.48 -18.07
C LEU A 359 1.65 -12.85 -17.42
N GLU A 360 1.57 -12.92 -16.08
CA GLU A 360 1.40 -14.22 -15.38
C GLU A 360 -0.06 -14.54 -15.02
N TRP A 361 -0.93 -13.54 -15.00
CA TRP A 361 -2.29 -13.68 -14.45
C TRP A 361 -3.42 -13.24 -15.37
N HIS A 362 -3.13 -12.34 -16.32
CA HIS A 362 -4.07 -11.94 -17.35
C HIS A 362 -3.98 -12.92 -18.52
N VAL A 363 -5.06 -13.70 -18.74
CA VAL A 363 -5.19 -14.67 -19.84
C VAL A 363 -6.37 -14.27 -20.69
#